data_AF-A0A9X1SMZ9-F1
#
_entry.id   AF-A0A9X1SMZ9-F1
#
_cell.length_a   1.000
_cell.length_b   1.000
_cell.length_c   1.000
_cell.angle_alpha   90.00
_cell.angle_beta   90.00
_cell.angle_gamma   90.00
#
_symmetry.space_group_name_H-M   'P 1'
#
loop_
_entity.id
_entity.type
_entity.pdbx_description
1 polymer ?
#
loop_
_entity_poly.entity_id
_entity_poly.type
_entity_poly.pdbx_seq_one_letter_code
_entity_poly.pdbx_strand_id
1 'polypeptide(L)'
;MVAELSAKIATAAIPVVRRRLDDECRDMSDAEFRGFVRARAAQAIHAELDKIRGAERHLVIRHRERLFEASLALMLVSELLKPTAEQSRDYIRLAKAA
;
A
#
# COMPACT_ATOMS: atom_id res chain seq x y z
N MET A 1 3.12 -6.90 19.96
CA MET A 1 2.21 -7.83 19.27
C MET A 1 1.37 -7.15 18.17
N VAL A 2 0.46 -6.21 18.47
CA VAL A 2 -0.30 -5.49 17.41
C VAL A 2 0.62 -4.71 16.46
N ALA A 3 1.57 -3.94 16.99
CA ALA A 3 2.53 -3.17 16.17
C ALA A 3 3.38 -4.06 15.24
N GLU A 4 3.84 -5.21 15.75
CA GLU A 4 4.62 -6.17 14.97
C GLU A 4 3.78 -6.82 13.87
N LEU A 5 2.55 -7.22 14.19
CA LEU A 5 1.63 -7.80 13.21
C LEU A 5 1.23 -6.79 12.14
N SER A 6 1.00 -5.53 12.50
CA SER A 6 0.77 -4.44 11.53
C SER A 6 1.96 -4.21 10.61
N ALA A 7 3.19 -4.27 11.14
CA ALA A 7 4.40 -4.16 10.32
C ALA A 7 4.54 -5.34 9.34
N LYS A 8 4.23 -6.57 9.79
CA LYS A 8 4.20 -7.76 8.92
C LYS A 8 3.17 -7.62 7.79
N ILE A 9 1.94 -7.20 8.13
CA ILE A 9 0.86 -6.98 7.16
C ILE A 9 1.26 -5.91 6.13
N ALA A 10 1.75 -4.76 6.59
CA ALA A 10 2.21 -3.68 5.71
C ALA A 10 3.32 -4.15 4.76
N THR A 11 4.31 -4.88 5.29
CA THR A 11 5.45 -5.40 4.49
C THR A 11 4.99 -6.40 3.43
N ALA A 12 4.06 -7.29 3.76
CA ALA A 12 3.50 -8.25 2.81
C ALA A 12 2.64 -7.59 1.72
N ALA A 13 1.94 -6.50 2.05
CA ALA A 13 1.08 -5.78 1.12
C ALA A 13 1.84 -4.88 0.12
N ILE A 14 3.03 -4.38 0.48
CA ILE A 14 3.81 -3.43 -0.34
C ILE A 14 4.08 -3.93 -1.78
N PRO A 15 4.60 -5.16 -2.01
CA PRO A 15 4.89 -5.63 -3.36
C PRO A 15 3.66 -5.69 -4.27
N VAL A 16 2.49 -6.03 -3.70
CA VAL A 16 1.22 -6.11 -4.42
C VAL A 16 0.78 -4.72 -4.89
N VAL A 17 0.92 -3.72 -4.02
CA VAL A 17 0.58 -2.33 -4.37
C VAL A 17 1.55 -1.80 -5.41
N ARG A 18 2.86 -1.95 -5.21
CA ARG A 18 3.88 -1.46 -6.15
C ARG A 18 3.67 -1.97 -7.57
N ARG A 19 3.45 -3.28 -7.73
CA ARG A 19 3.19 -3.86 -9.05
C ARG A 19 2.02 -3.18 -9.77
N ARG A 20 0.92 -2.89 -9.05
CA ARG A 20 -0.23 -2.20 -9.63
C ARG A 20 0.02 -0.73 -9.93
N LEU A 21 0.85 -0.06 -9.14
CA LEU A 21 1.23 1.33 -9.43
C LEU A 21 2.03 1.41 -10.73
N ASP A 22 2.95 0.46 -10.95
CA ASP A 22 3.75 0.39 -12.17
C ASP A 22 2.89 0.15 -13.41
N ASP A 23 1.82 -0.64 -13.27
CA ASP A 23 0.92 -1.02 -14.36
C ASP A 23 -0.14 0.05 -14.69
N GLU A 24 -0.71 0.73 -13.67
CA GLU A 24 -1.97 1.48 -13.82
C GLU A 24 -1.83 3.02 -13.70
N CYS A 25 -0.70 3.55 -13.23
CA CYS A 25 -0.62 4.96 -12.83
C CYS A 25 -0.04 5.94 -13.86
N ARG A 26 0.20 5.55 -15.12
CA ARG A 26 0.98 6.36 -16.09
C ARG A 26 0.44 7.76 -16.39
N ASP A 27 -0.87 7.98 -16.31
CA ASP A 27 -1.50 9.25 -16.72
C ASP A 27 -2.36 9.91 -15.62
N MET A 28 -2.11 9.56 -14.35
CA MET A 28 -2.87 10.11 -13.22
C MET A 28 -2.29 11.44 -12.73
N SER A 29 -3.15 12.40 -12.38
CA SER A 29 -2.71 13.58 -11.62
C SER A 29 -2.26 13.20 -10.21
N ASP A 30 -1.48 14.07 -9.55
CA ASP A 30 -0.99 13.84 -8.17
C ASP A 30 -2.11 13.52 -7.16
N ALA A 31 -3.27 14.17 -7.28
CA ALA A 31 -4.40 13.94 -6.38
C ALA A 31 -5.04 12.56 -6.63
N GLU A 32 -5.22 12.20 -7.90
CA GLU A 32 -5.74 10.89 -8.31
C GLU A 32 -4.77 9.78 -7.92
N PHE A 33 -3.48 9.98 -8.13
CA PHE A 33 -2.43 9.04 -7.72
C PHE A 33 -2.48 8.77 -6.21
N ARG A 34 -2.56 9.81 -5.37
CA ARG A 34 -2.67 9.65 -3.91
C ARG A 34 -3.94 8.90 -3.50
N GLY A 35 -5.08 9.20 -4.14
CA GLY A 35 -6.33 8.48 -3.92
C GLY A 35 -6.22 7.01 -4.31
N PHE A 36 -5.62 6.74 -5.46
CA PHE A 36 -5.39 5.40 -5.99
C PHE A 36 -4.47 4.57 -5.10
N VAL A 37 -3.31 5.11 -4.70
CA VAL A 37 -2.37 4.46 -3.76
C VAL A 37 -3.08 4.08 -2.46
N ARG A 38 -3.88 4.98 -1.89
CA ARG A 38 -4.65 4.69 -0.66
C ARG A 38 -5.65 3.56 -0.86
N ALA A 39 -6.39 3.57 -1.97
CA ALA A 39 -7.35 2.52 -2.29
C ALA A 39 -6.67 1.16 -2.48
N ARG A 40 -5.55 1.11 -3.20
CA ARG A 40 -4.77 -0.12 -3.42
C ARG A 40 -4.14 -0.64 -2.14
N ALA A 41 -3.58 0.24 -1.31
CA ALA A 41 -3.05 -0.12 0.00
C ALA A 41 -4.14 -0.71 0.91
N ALA A 42 -5.31 -0.08 0.99
CA ALA A 42 -6.43 -0.60 1.77
C ALA A 42 -6.87 -2.00 1.29
N GLN A 43 -7.02 -2.19 -0.02
CA GLN A 43 -7.36 -3.50 -0.60
C GLN A 43 -6.33 -4.57 -0.27
N ALA A 44 -5.04 -4.26 -0.42
CA ALA A 44 -3.96 -5.19 -0.13
C ALA A 44 -3.91 -5.57 1.35
N ILE A 45 -4.05 -4.60 2.26
CA ILE A 45 -4.09 -4.84 3.71
C ILE A 45 -5.28 -5.73 4.09
N HIS A 46 -6.47 -5.48 3.54
CA HIS A 46 -7.62 -6.35 3.78
C HIS A 46 -7.36 -7.79 3.33
N ALA A 47 -6.78 -7.97 2.15
CA ALA A 47 -6.40 -9.30 1.67
C ALA A 47 -5.38 -9.98 2.59
N GLU A 48 -4.37 -9.26 3.09
CA GLU A 48 -3.39 -9.80 4.04
C GLU A 48 -4.01 -10.16 5.40
N LEU A 49 -4.89 -9.30 5.93
CA LEU A 49 -5.65 -9.61 7.15
C LEU A 49 -6.47 -10.90 6.98
N ASP A 50 -7.07 -11.09 5.81
CA ASP A 50 -7.89 -12.27 5.51
C ASP A 50 -7.07 -13.53 5.24
N LYS A 51 -5.76 -13.42 5.01
CA LYS A 51 -4.83 -14.56 4.87
C LYS A 51 -4.28 -15.05 6.22
N ILE A 52 -4.29 -14.23 7.27
CA ILE A 52 -3.73 -14.62 8.58
C ILE A 52 -4.54 -15.79 9.17
N ARG A 53 -3.82 -16.82 9.61
CA ARG A 53 -4.36 -18.06 10.18
C ARG A 53 -3.58 -18.43 11.44
N GLY A 54 -4.01 -19.50 12.11
CA GLY A 54 -3.32 -20.06 13.27
C GLY A 54 -3.32 -19.12 14.48
N ALA A 55 -2.21 -19.11 15.21
CA ALA A 55 -2.08 -18.41 16.48
C ALA A 55 -2.36 -16.90 16.37
N GLU A 56 -2.09 -16.23 15.26
CA GLU A 56 -2.30 -14.78 15.13
C GLU A 56 -3.76 -14.41 14.75
N ARG A 57 -4.59 -15.39 14.37
CA ARG A 57 -5.97 -15.14 13.90
C ARG A 57 -6.86 -14.49 14.97
N HIS A 58 -6.71 -14.87 16.23
CA HIS A 58 -7.52 -14.30 17.31
C HIS A 58 -7.24 -12.80 17.50
N LEU A 59 -6.00 -12.36 17.24
CA LEU A 59 -5.61 -10.95 17.28
C LEU A 59 -6.21 -10.17 16.13
N VAL A 60 -6.25 -10.76 14.94
CA VAL A 60 -6.92 -10.16 13.79
C VAL A 60 -8.40 -9.97 14.06
N ILE A 61 -9.09 -10.96 14.62
CA ILE A 61 -10.52 -10.85 14.95
C ILE A 61 -10.75 -9.74 16.00
N ARG A 62 -9.92 -9.70 17.05
CA ARG A 62 -10.09 -8.76 18.17
C ARG A 62 -9.69 -7.32 17.83
N HIS A 63 -8.74 -7.14 16.93
CA HIS A 63 -8.09 -5.85 16.67
C HIS A 63 -8.06 -5.48 15.19
N ARG A 64 -8.99 -6.00 14.38
CA ARG A 64 -8.98 -5.85 12.91
C ARG A 64 -8.81 -4.40 12.47
N GLU A 65 -9.62 -3.50 13.01
CA GLU A 65 -9.59 -2.07 12.65
C GLU A 65 -8.26 -1.43 13.04
N ARG A 66 -7.78 -1.66 14.26
CA ARG A 66 -6.48 -1.14 14.72
C ARG A 66 -5.32 -1.67 13.89
N LEU A 67 -5.35 -2.95 13.52
CA LEU A 67 -4.33 -3.56 12.66
C LEU A 67 -4.37 -2.95 11.26
N PHE A 68 -5.56 -2.74 10.71
CA PHE A 68 -5.77 -2.08 9.42
C PHE A 68 -5.20 -0.66 9.43
N GLU A 69 -5.63 0.18 10.37
CA GLU A 69 -5.20 1.57 10.47
C GLU A 69 -3.69 1.70 10.65
N ALA A 70 -3.10 0.89 11.55
CA ALA A 70 -1.66 0.90 11.78
C ALA A 70 -0.87 0.41 10.56
N SER A 71 -1.37 -0.63 9.87
CA SER A 71 -0.72 -1.13 8.64
C SER A 71 -0.81 -0.10 7.51
N LEU A 72 -1.95 0.57 7.38
CA LEU A 72 -2.18 1.59 6.37
C LEU A 72 -1.29 2.81 6.63
N ALA A 73 -1.22 3.26 7.88
CA ALA A 73 -0.32 4.35 8.27
C ALA A 73 1.13 4.02 7.93
N LEU A 74 1.62 2.82 8.30
CA LEU A 74 2.97 2.35 7.99
C LEU A 74 3.24 2.28 6.48
N MET A 75 2.28 1.81 5.69
CA MET A 75 2.41 1.77 4.24
C MET A 75 2.49 3.17 3.64
N LEU A 76 1.60 4.08 4.02
CA LEU A 76 1.53 5.42 3.43
C LEU A 76 2.72 6.32 3.76
N VAL A 77 3.41 6.07 4.87
CA VAL A 77 4.68 6.75 5.21
C VAL A 77 5.91 6.03 4.68
N SER A 78 5.75 4.84 4.11
CA SER A 78 6.88 4.06 3.59
C SER A 78 7.44 4.68 2.32
N GLU A 79 8.74 4.96 2.32
CA GLU A 79 9.52 5.31 1.12
C GLU A 79 9.33 4.28 -0.01
N LEU A 80 8.94 3.04 0.34
CA LEU A 80 8.69 1.96 -0.61
C LEU A 80 7.44 2.16 -1.48
N LEU A 81 6.53 3.07 -1.11
CA LEU A 81 5.38 3.46 -1.94
C LEU A 81 5.61 4.77 -2.71
N LYS A 82 6.76 5.43 -2.52
CA LYS A 82 7.11 6.58 -3.36
C LYS A 82 7.51 6.08 -4.75
N PRO A 83 7.07 6.76 -5.82
CA PRO A 83 7.55 6.45 -7.16
C PRO A 83 9.07 6.58 -7.20
N THR A 84 9.74 5.64 -7.88
CA THR A 84 11.19 5.69 -8.04
C THR A 84 11.59 6.90 -8.88
N ALA A 85 12.84 7.36 -8.77
CA ALA A 85 13.33 8.49 -9.57
C ALA A 85 13.21 8.25 -11.09
N GLU A 86 13.26 6.99 -11.54
CA GLU A 86 12.98 6.60 -12.93
C GLU A 86 11.51 6.81 -13.29
N GLN A 87 10.59 6.35 -12.46
CA GLN A 87 9.15 6.55 -12.65
C GLN A 87 8.81 8.04 -12.66
N SER A 88 9.33 8.82 -11.71
CA SER A 88 9.15 10.27 -11.67
C SER A 88 9.69 10.98 -12.92
N ARG A 89 10.79 10.50 -13.52
CA ARG A 89 11.34 11.07 -14.75
C ARG A 89 10.47 10.76 -15.97
N ASP A 90 9.94 9.55 -16.07
CA ASP A 90 9.02 9.18 -17.16
C ASP A 90 7.71 9.95 -17.06
N TYR A 91 7.19 10.19 -15.85
CA TYR A 91 6.04 11.08 -15.61
C TYR A 91 6.27 12.51 -16.10
N ILE A 92 7.43 13.10 -15.78
CA ILE A 92 7.78 14.46 -16.24
C ILE A 92 7.97 14.50 -17.77
N ARG A 93 8.47 13.42 -18.37
CA ARG A 93 8.72 13.35 -19.82
C ARG A 93 7.42 13.24 -20.62
N LEU A 94 6.46 12.43 -20.15
CA LEU A 94 5.13 12.28 -20.75
C LEU A 94 4.28 13.55 -20.60
N ALA A 95 4.32 14.20 -19.43
CA ALA A 95 3.59 15.45 -19.20
C ALA A 95 4.09 16.64 -20.05
N LYS A 96 5.31 16.57 -20.60
CA LYS A 96 5.85 17.56 -21.53
C LYS A 96 5.58 17.24 -23.00
N ALA A 97 5.08 16.04 -23.30
CA ALA A 97 4.78 15.57 -24.65
C ALA A 97 3.30 15.72 -25.04
N ALA A 98 2.44 16.08 -24.08
CA ALA A 98 1.05 16.48 -24.28
C ALA A 98 0.93 18.02 -24.30
#